data_AF-A0A1J5A9R8-F1
#
_entry.id   AF-A0A1J5A9R8-F1
#
_cell.length_a   1.000
_cell.length_b   1.000
_cell.length_c   1.000
_cell.angle_alpha   90.00
_cell.angle_beta   90.00
_cell.angle_gamma   90.00
#
_symmetry.space_group_name_H-M   'P 1'
#
loop_
_entity.id
_entity.type
_entity.pdbx_description
1 polymer ?
#
loop_
_entity_poly.entity_id
_entity_poly.type
_entity_poly.pdbx_seq_one_letter_code
_entity_poly.pdbx_strand_id
1 'polypeptide(L)'
;MSEDKMSSISHARTWQEMAEFWDTHSLADYDDQTYEVEMTFDPVARRTAVSVEPELLMEISRIAHERRVSVQTLVNVWLRQYVDRFASQATGVQ
;
A
#
# COMPACT_ATOMS: atom_id res chain seq x y z
N MET A 1 -9.64 -25.34 -2.67
CA MET A 1 -10.47 -25.19 -1.47
C MET A 1 -10.19 -23.80 -0.95
N SER A 2 -11.12 -22.88 -1.13
CA SER A 2 -10.96 -21.51 -0.64
C SER A 2 -11.24 -21.55 0.85
N GLU A 3 -10.20 -21.47 1.67
CA GLU A 3 -10.38 -21.22 3.11
C GLU A 3 -11.25 -19.97 3.26
N ASP A 4 -12.36 -20.11 3.99
CA ASP A 4 -13.20 -19.00 4.41
C ASP A 4 -12.29 -17.96 5.07
N LYS A 5 -12.15 -16.78 4.46
CA LYS A 5 -11.30 -15.69 4.97
C LYS A 5 -11.95 -15.07 6.20
N MET A 6 -11.96 -15.81 7.29
CA MET A 6 -12.34 -15.33 8.61
C MET A 6 -11.13 -14.71 9.30
N SER A 7 -11.38 -13.74 10.16
CA SER A 7 -10.35 -13.26 11.08
C SER A 7 -9.99 -14.32 12.12
N SER A 8 -8.75 -14.26 12.61
CA SER A 8 -8.22 -15.24 13.56
C SER A 8 -8.83 -15.10 14.96
N ILE A 9 -9.12 -13.89 15.42
CA ILE A 9 -9.60 -13.63 16.78
C ILE A 9 -11.13 -13.49 16.82
N SER A 10 -11.71 -12.59 16.02
CA SER A 10 -13.15 -12.33 16.03
C SER A 10 -13.98 -13.29 15.16
N HIS A 11 -13.32 -14.15 14.36
CA HIS A 11 -13.95 -15.04 13.38
C HIS A 11 -14.93 -14.36 12.41
N ALA A 12 -14.80 -13.04 12.25
CA ALA A 12 -15.62 -12.22 11.37
C ALA A 12 -15.28 -12.50 9.90
N ARG A 13 -16.30 -12.51 9.05
CA ARG A 13 -16.17 -12.62 7.58
C ARG A 13 -16.25 -11.26 6.90
N THR A 14 -16.77 -10.24 7.59
CA THR A 14 -16.89 -8.87 7.07
C THR A 14 -16.25 -7.85 8.00
N TRP A 15 -15.94 -6.67 7.45
CA TRP A 15 -15.41 -5.55 8.23
C TRP A 15 -16.40 -5.05 9.28
N GLN A 16 -17.70 -5.11 8.98
CA GLN A 16 -18.77 -4.71 9.88
C GLN A 16 -18.87 -5.66 11.08
N GLU A 17 -18.88 -6.98 10.84
CA GLU A 17 -18.88 -7.98 11.91
C GLU A 17 -17.63 -7.85 12.81
N MET A 18 -16.48 -7.55 12.21
CA MET A 18 -15.24 -7.29 12.95
C MET A 18 -15.37 -6.06 13.87
N ALA A 19 -15.95 -4.97 13.37
CA ALA A 19 -16.14 -3.76 14.15
C ALA A 19 -17.09 -4.00 15.32
N GLU A 20 -18.24 -4.65 15.08
CA GLU A 20 -19.22 -4.99 16.12
C GLU A 20 -18.62 -5.85 17.25
N PHE A 21 -17.74 -6.79 16.90
CA PHE A 21 -17.00 -7.58 17.89
C PHE A 21 -16.11 -6.69 18.78
N TRP A 22 -15.26 -5.86 18.17
CA TRP A 22 -14.29 -5.03 18.92
C TRP A 22 -14.92 -3.83 19.65
N ASP A 23 -16.13 -3.40 19.28
CA ASP A 23 -16.88 -2.40 20.06
C ASP A 23 -17.25 -2.91 21.46
N THR A 24 -17.31 -4.23 21.64
CA THR A 24 -17.69 -4.88 22.90
C THR A 24 -16.57 -5.66 23.60
N HIS A 25 -15.45 -5.89 22.93
CA HIS A 25 -14.31 -6.67 23.44
C HIS A 25 -13.05 -5.81 23.55
N SER A 26 -12.30 -5.94 24.65
CA SER A 26 -11.02 -5.25 24.81
C SER A 26 -9.90 -6.01 24.12
N LEU A 27 -9.02 -5.31 23.40
CA LEU A 27 -7.82 -5.93 22.82
C LEU A 27 -6.92 -6.58 23.89
N ALA A 28 -6.91 -6.01 25.10
CA ALA A 28 -6.10 -6.52 26.21
C ALA A 28 -6.50 -7.93 26.66
N ASP A 29 -7.73 -8.37 26.37
CA ASP A 29 -8.22 -9.71 26.73
C ASP A 29 -7.63 -10.82 25.85
N TYR A 30 -6.90 -10.45 24.78
CA TYR A 30 -6.34 -11.35 23.78
C TYR A 30 -4.81 -11.23 23.70
N ASP A 31 -4.14 -10.72 24.73
CA ASP A 31 -2.68 -10.51 24.75
C ASP A 31 -1.91 -11.80 24.40
N ASP A 32 -2.41 -12.95 24.84
CA ASP A 32 -1.88 -14.29 24.57
C ASP A 32 -1.96 -14.74 23.10
N GLN A 33 -2.83 -14.09 22.32
CA GLN A 33 -3.06 -14.34 20.90
C GLN A 33 -2.50 -13.22 20.00
N THR A 34 -1.89 -12.19 20.59
CA THR A 34 -1.27 -11.09 19.88
C THR A 34 0.24 -11.09 20.04
N TYR A 35 0.92 -10.25 19.27
CA TYR A 35 2.35 -10.03 19.38
C TYR A 35 2.65 -8.54 19.22
N GLU A 36 3.68 -8.08 19.91
CA GLU A 36 4.11 -6.69 19.82
C GLU A 36 4.61 -6.38 18.41
N VAL A 37 4.17 -5.25 17.86
CA VAL A 37 4.60 -4.74 16.56
C VAL A 37 5.20 -3.36 16.72
N GLU A 38 6.40 -3.14 16.17
CA GLU A 38 6.98 -1.82 16.09
C GLU A 38 6.25 -1.00 15.02
N MET A 39 5.39 -0.08 15.46
CA MET A 39 4.72 0.89 14.60
C MET A 39 5.24 2.30 14.90
N THR A 40 5.79 2.97 13.89
CA THR A 40 6.13 4.39 13.98
C THR A 40 5.00 5.21 13.38
N PHE A 41 4.29 5.98 14.22
CA PHE A 41 3.36 7.00 13.75
C PHE A 41 4.11 8.33 13.58
N ASP A 42 4.34 8.74 12.34
CA ASP A 42 4.94 10.03 12.01
C ASP A 42 3.89 10.95 11.36
N PRO A 43 3.24 11.84 12.13
CA PRO A 43 2.25 12.78 11.60
C PRO A 43 2.89 13.90 10.75
N VAL A 44 4.21 14.06 10.77
CA VAL A 44 4.95 15.08 10.01
C VAL A 44 5.46 14.52 8.68
N ALA A 45 5.54 13.20 8.52
CA ALA A 45 5.86 12.52 7.27
C ALA A 45 4.83 12.86 6.17
N ARG A 46 5.08 13.94 5.44
CA ARG A 46 4.28 14.31 4.27
C ARG A 46 4.56 13.32 3.14
N ARG A 47 3.62 12.38 2.94
CA ARG A 47 3.59 11.53 1.76
C ARG A 47 2.62 12.15 0.75
N THR A 48 3.11 12.44 -0.45
CA THR A 48 2.25 12.76 -1.58
C THR A 48 1.80 11.46 -2.23
N ALA A 49 0.50 11.21 -2.25
CA ALA A 49 -0.09 10.08 -2.95
C ALA A 49 -0.65 10.53 -4.30
N VAL A 50 -0.44 9.71 -5.32
CA VAL A 50 -1.07 9.85 -6.64
C VAL A 50 -1.83 8.57 -6.91
N SER A 51 -3.12 8.69 -7.21
CA SER A 51 -3.93 7.54 -7.61
C SER A 51 -3.47 7.03 -8.99
N VAL A 52 -3.28 5.73 -9.09
CA VAL A 52 -2.90 5.03 -10.33
C VAL A 52 -4.02 4.05 -10.66
N GLU A 53 -4.40 3.96 -11.94
CA GLU A 53 -5.41 3.01 -12.39
C GLU A 53 -5.00 1.56 -12.06
N PRO A 54 -5.94 0.70 -11.62
CA PRO A 54 -5.61 -0.66 -11.18
C PRO A 54 -4.85 -1.48 -12.21
N GLU A 55 -5.29 -1.45 -13.47
CA GLU A 55 -4.70 -2.21 -14.58
C GLU A 55 -3.27 -1.74 -14.85
N LEU A 56 -3.04 -0.42 -14.87
CA LEU A 56 -1.71 0.17 -15.01
C LEU A 56 -0.80 -0.23 -13.84
N LEU A 57 -1.31 -0.17 -12.60
CA LEU A 57 -0.54 -0.58 -11.43
C LEU A 57 -0.15 -2.06 -11.48
N MET A 58 -1.03 -2.93 -11.99
CA MET A 58 -0.72 -4.35 -12.19
C MET A 58 0.45 -4.55 -13.16
N GLU A 59 0.45 -3.84 -14.29
CA GLU A 59 1.54 -3.90 -15.26
C GLU A 59 2.85 -3.37 -14.69
N ILE A 60 2.82 -2.21 -14.02
CA ILE A 60 3.99 -1.62 -13.35
C ILE A 60 4.55 -2.61 -12.32
N SER A 61 3.68 -3.24 -11.53
CA SER A 61 4.07 -4.19 -10.49
C SER A 61 4.76 -5.42 -11.06
N ARG A 62 4.24 -5.97 -12.17
CA ARG A 62 4.87 -7.08 -12.88
C ARG A 62 6.29 -6.70 -13.35
N ILE A 63 6.44 -5.52 -13.95
CA ILE A 63 7.73 -5.06 -14.47
C ILE A 63 8.72 -4.79 -13.32
N ALA A 64 8.27 -4.20 -12.21
CA ALA A 64 9.08 -3.95 -11.04
C ALA A 64 9.62 -5.27 -10.43
N HIS A 65 8.75 -6.28 -10.35
CA HIS A 65 9.12 -7.62 -9.89
C HIS A 65 10.17 -8.28 -10.80
N GLU A 66 9.96 -8.27 -12.11
CA GLU A 66 10.93 -8.81 -13.09
C GLU A 66 12.30 -8.12 -12.99
N ARG A 67 12.30 -6.82 -12.69
CA ARG A 67 13.52 -6.00 -12.50
C ARG A 67 14.09 -6.06 -11.09
N ARG A 68 13.45 -6.78 -10.16
CA ARG A 68 13.83 -6.88 -8.73
C ARG A 68 13.98 -5.51 -8.05
N VAL A 69 13.07 -4.58 -8.36
CA VAL A 69 13.00 -3.25 -7.74
C VAL A 69 11.60 -3.01 -7.18
N SER A 70 11.46 -2.03 -6.28
CA SER A 70 10.13 -1.65 -5.79
C SER A 70 9.33 -0.92 -6.88
N VAL A 71 7.99 -1.01 -6.80
CA VAL A 71 7.07 -0.24 -7.65
C VAL A 71 7.34 1.25 -7.53
N GLN A 72 7.52 1.75 -6.31
CA GLN A 72 7.86 3.15 -6.05
C GLN A 72 9.15 3.58 -6.76
N THR A 73 10.20 2.76 -6.69
CA THR A 73 11.46 3.04 -7.38
C THR A 73 11.25 3.12 -8.89
N LEU A 74 10.54 2.16 -9.47
CA LEU A 74 10.29 2.13 -10.92
C LEU A 74 9.48 3.34 -11.39
N VAL A 75 8.39 3.66 -10.68
CA VAL A 75 7.55 4.83 -10.97
C VAL A 75 8.36 6.12 -10.92
N ASN A 76 9.17 6.31 -9.88
CA ASN A 76 9.99 7.52 -9.75
C ASN A 76 11.00 7.66 -10.90
N VAL A 77 11.64 6.56 -11.32
CA VAL A 77 12.56 6.57 -12.46
C VAL A 77 11.84 6.97 -13.76
N TRP A 78 10.68 6.37 -14.03
CA TRP A 78 9.92 6.69 -15.25
C TRP A 78 9.38 8.12 -15.25
N LEU A 79 8.84 8.59 -14.12
CA LEU A 79 8.39 9.98 -13.99
C LEU A 79 9.55 10.95 -14.22
N ARG A 80 10.74 10.67 -13.67
CA ARG A 80 11.93 11.52 -13.90
C ARG A 80 12.30 11.56 -15.38
N GLN A 81 12.38 10.41 -16.04
CA GLN A 81 12.68 10.33 -17.47
C GLN A 81 11.66 11.10 -18.32
N TYR A 82 10.38 11.01 -17.98
CA TYR A 82 9.32 11.74 -18.66
C TYR A 82 9.50 13.25 -18.46
N VAL A 83 9.69 13.72 -17.22
CA VAL A 83 9.92 15.13 -16.91
C VAL A 83 11.15 15.68 -17.65
N ASP A 84 12.26 14.94 -17.67
CA ASP A 84 13.50 15.36 -18.34
C ASP A 84 13.31 15.49 -19.85
N ARG A 85 12.56 14.56 -20.46
CA ARG A 85 12.21 14.64 -21.88
C ARG A 85 11.39 15.89 -22.19
N PHE A 86 10.38 16.20 -21.37
CA PHE A 86 9.55 17.40 -21.56
C PHE A 86 10.33 18.71 -21.36
N ALA A 87 11.20 18.77 -20.35
CA ALA A 87 12.05 19.93 -20.13
C ALA A 87 13.02 20.18 -21.32
N SER A 88 13.56 19.10 -21.88
CA SER A 88 14.46 19.16 -23.05
C SER A 88 13.72 19.65 -24.31
N GLN A 89 12.46 19.25 -24.49
CA GLN A 89 11.62 19.71 -25.61
C GLN A 89 11.21 21.19 -25.48
N ALA A 90 10.99 21.68 -24.26
CA ALA A 90 10.66 23.08 -24.01
C ALA A 90 11.84 24.04 -24.24
N THR A 91 13.08 23.55 -24.14
CA THR A 91 14.30 24.36 -24.28
C THR A 91 14.80 24.41 -25.73
N GLY A 92 14.36 23.49 -26.60
CA GLY A 92 14.74 23.43 -28.03
C GLY A 92 13.96 24.35 -28.97
N VAL A 93 13.17 25.28 -28.44
CA VAL A 93 12.46 26.32 -29.20
C VAL A 93 13.01 27.69 -28.81
N GLN A 94 14.26 27.97 -29.18
CA GLN A 94 14.82 29.32 -29.31
C GLN A 94 15.77 29.34 -30.51
#